data_AF-A0A6L9FE73-F1
#
_entry.id   AF-A0A6L9FE73-F1
#
_cell.length_a   1.000
_cell.length_b   1.000
_cell.length_c   1.000
_cell.angle_alpha   90.00
_cell.angle_beta   90.00
_cell.angle_gamma   90.00
#
_symmetry.space_group_name_H-M   'P 1'
#
loop_
_entity.id
_entity.type
_entity.pdbx_description
1 polymer ?
#
loop_
_entity_poly.entity_id
_entity_poly.type
_entity_poly.pdbx_seq_one_letter_code
_entity_poly.pdbx_strand_id
1 'polypeptide(L)'
;MKKAILCATAGLILAGCQSTMGHVPAITADQAVITQAQQALEKYDDFINVDDSGLITFTRTLPMDYVWAPVEIKKISRQVACDDLRFFVDRGMVVKMVFEGQRGRVDYFDQQRCIDEF
;
A
#
# COMPACT_ATOMS: atom_id res chain seq x y z
N MET A 1 -37.70 -41.91 -29.48
CA MET A 1 -37.48 -40.70 -28.66
C MET A 1 -36.88 -41.10 -27.31
N LYS A 2 -35.64 -40.69 -27.01
CA LYS A 2 -35.21 -40.12 -25.71
C LYS A 2 -33.69 -39.96 -25.75
N LYS A 3 -33.26 -38.70 -25.75
CA LYS A 3 -31.86 -38.26 -25.67
C LYS A 3 -31.39 -38.47 -24.22
N ALA A 4 -30.27 -39.15 -24.01
CA ALA A 4 -29.59 -39.18 -22.71
C ALA A 4 -28.59 -38.03 -22.66
N ILE A 5 -28.71 -37.23 -21.61
CA ILE A 5 -28.13 -35.92 -21.42
C ILE A 5 -26.72 -36.03 -20.82
N LEU A 6 -25.84 -35.21 -21.38
CA LEU A 6 -24.47 -34.89 -20.97
C LEU A 6 -24.43 -34.35 -19.53
N CYS A 7 -23.55 -34.86 -18.67
CA CYS A 7 -23.15 -34.20 -17.42
C CYS A 7 -21.64 -34.31 -17.24
N ALA A 8 -20.90 -33.38 -17.88
CA ALA A 8 -19.50 -33.13 -17.57
C ALA A 8 -19.44 -32.05 -16.49
N THR A 9 -19.29 -32.45 -15.23
CA THR A 9 -19.02 -31.50 -14.14
C THR A 9 -17.54 -31.13 -14.18
N ALA A 10 -17.23 -30.02 -14.85
CA ALA A 10 -15.95 -29.35 -14.71
C ALA A 10 -15.91 -28.71 -13.30
N GLY A 11 -15.22 -29.35 -12.37
CA GLY A 11 -14.89 -28.78 -11.08
C GLY A 11 -13.94 -27.59 -11.29
N LEU A 12 -14.50 -26.38 -11.29
CA LEU A 12 -13.74 -25.16 -11.09
C LEU A 12 -13.24 -25.19 -9.65
N ILE A 13 -12.01 -25.68 -9.47
CA ILE A 13 -11.28 -25.50 -8.23
C ILE A 13 -11.00 -23.99 -8.17
N LEU A 14 -11.80 -23.27 -7.39
CA LEU A 14 -11.49 -21.92 -6.96
C LEU A 14 -10.15 -22.02 -6.23
N ALA A 15 -9.07 -21.69 -6.94
CA ALA A 15 -7.79 -21.40 -6.33
C ALA A 15 -7.99 -20.14 -5.48
N GLY A 16 -8.42 -20.32 -4.23
CA GLY A 16 -8.33 -19.29 -3.22
C GLY A 16 -6.85 -19.02 -2.99
N CYS A 17 -6.31 -17.98 -3.64
CA CYS A 17 -4.97 -17.49 -3.36
C CYS A 17 -4.92 -16.97 -1.92
N GLN A 18 -4.46 -17.88 -1.07
CA GLN A 18 -3.62 -17.72 0.11
C GLN A 18 -3.32 -16.28 0.53
N SER A 19 -3.75 -15.96 1.73
CA SER A 19 -3.02 -15.15 2.72
C SER A 19 -2.52 -13.79 2.25
N THR A 20 -3.28 -12.74 2.54
CA THR A 20 -2.90 -11.33 2.44
C THR A 20 -1.72 -10.99 3.37
N MET A 21 -0.51 -11.36 2.97
CA MET A 21 0.71 -10.67 3.40
C MET A 21 0.98 -9.63 2.32
N GLY A 22 0.87 -8.34 2.69
CA GLY A 22 0.81 -7.22 1.75
C GLY A 22 1.90 -7.32 0.68
N HIS A 23 1.48 -7.59 -0.56
CA HIS A 23 2.35 -7.51 -1.71
C HIS A 23 2.94 -6.10 -1.76
N VAL A 24 4.27 -6.00 -1.78
CA VAL A 24 4.96 -4.73 -2.03
C VAL A 24 4.82 -4.47 -3.52
N PRO A 25 4.09 -3.41 -3.94
CA PRO A 25 3.95 -3.10 -5.36
C PRO A 25 5.30 -2.83 -6.00
N ALA A 26 5.39 -3.06 -7.31
CA ALA A 26 6.59 -2.74 -8.08
C ALA A 26 6.80 -1.21 -8.12
N ILE A 27 8.02 -0.76 -7.86
CA ILE A 27 8.42 0.63 -8.02
C ILE A 27 8.91 0.82 -9.46
N THR A 28 8.36 1.82 -10.15
CA THR A 28 8.66 2.13 -11.55
C THR A 28 9.19 3.55 -11.75
N ALA A 29 9.39 4.29 -10.66
CA ALA A 29 9.95 5.64 -10.70
C ALA A 29 11.38 5.63 -11.25
N ASP A 30 11.69 6.66 -12.04
CA ASP A 30 13.07 6.90 -12.47
C ASP A 30 13.91 7.57 -11.36
N GLN A 31 15.23 7.56 -11.54
CA GLN A 31 16.15 8.12 -10.56
C GLN A 31 15.94 9.62 -10.30
N ALA A 32 15.50 10.39 -11.30
CA ALA A 32 15.28 11.83 -11.13
C ALA A 32 14.12 12.09 -10.17
N VAL A 33 13.04 11.30 -10.28
CA VAL A 33 11.91 11.35 -9.35
C VAL A 33 12.32 10.93 -7.94
N ILE A 34 13.12 9.86 -7.81
CA ILE A 34 13.61 9.39 -6.51
C ILE A 34 14.46 10.47 -5.83
N THR A 35 15.40 11.06 -6.55
CA THR A 35 16.25 12.15 -6.00
C THR A 35 15.41 13.38 -5.65
N GLN A 36 14.40 13.72 -6.43
CA GLN A 36 13.48 14.81 -6.10
C GLN A 36 12.72 14.51 -4.80
N ALA A 37 12.25 13.28 -4.59
CA ALA A 37 11.57 12.87 -3.38
C ALA A 37 12.48 12.94 -2.15
N GLN A 38 13.72 12.44 -2.26
CA GLN A 38 14.73 12.54 -1.21
C GLN A 38 14.94 14.00 -0.77
N GLN A 39 15.13 14.92 -1.72
CA GLN A 39 15.33 16.35 -1.42
C GLN A 39 14.07 17.03 -0.86
N ALA A 40 12.90 16.74 -1.41
CA ALA A 40 11.65 17.38 -1.01
C ALA A 40 11.17 16.96 0.39
N LEU A 41 11.49 15.72 0.78
CA LEU A 41 11.02 15.11 2.02
C LEU A 41 12.07 15.04 3.13
N GLU A 42 13.32 15.46 2.87
CA GLU A 42 14.42 15.47 3.83
C GLU A 42 14.07 16.17 5.15
N LYS A 43 13.33 17.28 5.10
CA LYS A 43 12.89 18.04 6.28
C LYS A 43 11.90 17.31 7.20
N TYR A 44 11.47 16.11 6.82
CA TYR A 44 10.53 15.26 7.55
C TYR A 44 11.16 13.92 7.96
N ASP A 45 12.50 13.83 7.98
CA ASP A 45 13.30 12.64 8.31
C ASP A 45 12.92 11.96 9.64
N ASP A 46 12.39 12.71 10.61
CA ASP A 46 11.83 12.17 11.87
C ASP A 46 10.75 11.10 11.66
N PHE A 47 10.03 11.12 10.53
CA PHE A 47 8.93 10.18 10.27
C PHE A 47 8.75 9.79 8.79
N ILE A 48 9.53 10.35 7.86
CA ILE A 48 9.55 9.96 6.45
C ILE A 48 10.98 9.61 6.05
N ASN A 49 11.16 8.44 5.44
CA ASN A 49 12.41 8.03 4.80
C ASN A 49 12.16 7.71 3.32
N VAL A 50 13.05 8.14 2.43
CA VAL A 50 13.02 7.79 1.00
C VAL A 50 14.27 7.01 0.67
N ASP A 51 14.13 5.72 0.35
CA ASP A 51 15.28 4.91 -0.04
C ASP A 51 15.65 5.06 -1.51
N ASP A 52 16.81 4.53 -1.87
CA ASP A 52 17.36 4.60 -3.24
C ASP A 52 16.55 3.77 -4.25
N SER A 53 15.64 2.90 -3.80
CA SER A 53 14.76 2.14 -4.67
C SER A 53 13.51 2.91 -5.08
N GLY A 54 13.20 4.01 -4.38
CA GLY A 54 12.00 4.79 -4.56
C GLY A 54 10.84 4.38 -3.65
N LEU A 55 11.13 3.69 -2.54
CA LEU A 55 10.17 3.42 -1.48
C LEU A 55 10.17 4.57 -0.48
N ILE A 56 9.00 5.21 -0.31
CA ILE A 56 8.78 6.22 0.72
C ILE A 56 8.19 5.51 1.94
N THR A 57 8.91 5.47 3.05
CA THR A 57 8.41 4.92 4.31
C THR A 57 7.95 6.05 5.21
N PHE A 58 6.67 6.05 5.59
CA PHE A 58 6.11 6.93 6.61
C PHE A 58 5.84 6.14 7.89
N THR A 59 6.33 6.60 9.03
CA THR A 59 6.18 5.92 10.33
C THR A 59 5.43 6.79 11.32
N ARG A 60 4.42 6.21 11.98
CA ARG A 60 3.74 6.80 13.14
C ARG A 60 3.66 5.80 14.27
N THR A 61 4.00 6.26 15.46
CA THR A 61 4.04 5.43 16.68
C THR A 61 3.08 6.00 17.71
N LEU A 62 2.25 5.15 18.30
CA LEU A 62 1.43 5.51 19.45
C LEU A 62 2.14 5.13 20.75
N PRO A 63 1.93 5.92 21.84
CA PRO A 63 2.35 5.51 23.18
C PRO A 63 1.65 4.22 23.61
N MET A 64 2.23 3.51 24.59
CA MET A 64 1.81 2.14 24.96
C MET A 64 0.36 2.03 25.46
N ASP A 65 -0.20 3.10 26.01
CA ASP A 65 -1.58 3.19 26.53
C ASP A 65 -2.62 3.49 25.44
N TYR A 66 -2.19 3.72 24.20
CA TYR A 66 -3.06 3.98 23.06
C TYR A 66 -3.10 2.81 22.08
N VAL A 67 -4.18 2.76 21.31
CA VAL A 67 -4.45 1.72 20.33
C VAL A 67 -4.89 2.36 19.03
N TRP A 68 -4.37 1.87 17.91
CA TRP A 68 -4.80 2.33 16.61
C TRP A 68 -6.24 1.93 16.31
N ALA A 69 -7.07 2.93 15.99
CA ALA A 69 -8.37 2.70 15.38
C ALA A 69 -8.18 2.41 13.88
N PRO A 70 -8.77 1.32 13.32
CA PRO A 70 -8.64 1.02 11.89
C PRO A 70 -9.11 2.16 10.97
N VAL A 71 -10.12 2.92 11.38
CA VAL A 71 -10.64 4.09 10.64
C VAL A 71 -9.59 5.21 10.59
N GLU A 72 -8.88 5.46 11.68
CA GLU A 72 -7.81 6.48 11.71
C GLU A 72 -6.61 6.05 10.86
N ILE A 73 -6.22 4.77 10.92
CA ILE A 73 -5.19 4.23 10.02
C ILE A 73 -5.60 4.46 8.56
N LYS A 74 -6.83 4.10 8.18
CA LYS A 74 -7.31 4.28 6.80
C LYS A 74 -7.29 5.75 6.38
N LYS A 75 -7.76 6.65 7.25
CA LYS A 75 -7.80 8.10 7.00
C LYS A 75 -6.40 8.67 6.81
N ILE A 76 -5.47 8.40 7.73
CA ILE A 76 -4.09 8.87 7.66
C ILE A 76 -3.38 8.32 6.42
N SER A 77 -3.53 7.02 6.16
CA SER A 77 -2.95 6.39 4.97
C SER A 77 -3.41 7.02 3.67
N ARG A 78 -4.72 7.26 3.52
CA ARG A 78 -5.25 7.93 2.33
C ARG A 78 -4.69 9.34 2.19
N GLN A 79 -4.73 10.13 3.27
CA GLN A 79 -4.24 11.50 3.25
C GLN A 79 -2.75 11.57 2.87
N VAL A 80 -1.90 10.81 3.57
CA VAL A 80 -0.45 10.88 3.34
C VAL A 80 -0.08 10.30 1.98
N ALA A 81 -0.52 9.09 1.65
CA ALA A 81 -0.07 8.43 0.43
C ALA A 81 -0.75 8.96 -0.84
N CYS A 82 -2.06 9.20 -0.77
CA CYS A 82 -2.87 9.46 -1.96
C CYS A 82 -3.23 10.94 -2.17
N ASP A 83 -3.11 11.78 -1.14
CA ASP A 83 -3.31 13.23 -1.28
C ASP A 83 -1.96 13.97 -1.22
N ASP A 84 -1.20 13.83 -0.12
CA ASP A 84 0.03 14.60 0.11
C ASP A 84 1.21 14.14 -0.76
N LEU A 85 1.41 12.82 -0.90
CA LEU A 85 2.50 12.22 -1.68
C LEU A 85 2.08 11.81 -3.10
N ARG A 86 0.90 12.23 -3.54
CA ARG A 86 0.30 11.82 -4.82
C ARG A 86 1.23 12.06 -6.00
N PHE A 87 1.97 13.17 -6.01
CA PHE A 87 2.90 13.52 -7.07
C PHE A 87 3.95 12.42 -7.32
N PHE A 88 4.49 11.82 -6.25
CA PHE A 88 5.50 10.77 -6.32
C PHE A 88 4.88 9.41 -6.64
N VAL A 89 3.72 9.11 -6.05
CA VAL A 89 2.97 7.89 -6.32
C VAL A 89 2.53 7.80 -7.78
N ASP A 90 2.04 8.91 -8.36
CA ASP A 90 1.69 8.98 -9.79
C ASP A 90 2.88 8.81 -10.74
N ARG A 91 4.10 8.94 -10.21
CA ARG A 91 5.36 8.76 -10.94
C ARG A 91 6.02 7.42 -10.64
N GLY A 92 5.28 6.49 -10.04
CA GLY A 92 5.72 5.12 -9.86
C GLY A 92 6.50 4.86 -8.57
N MET A 93 6.53 5.80 -7.62
CA MET A 93 7.02 5.52 -6.27
C MET A 93 5.94 4.80 -5.45
N VAL A 94 6.36 4.10 -4.41
CA VAL A 94 5.45 3.39 -3.49
C VAL A 94 5.57 3.99 -2.09
N VAL A 95 4.44 4.17 -1.41
CA VAL A 95 4.42 4.63 -0.01
C VAL A 95 4.13 3.47 0.93
N LYS A 96 5.07 3.15 1.80
CA LYS A 96 4.92 2.21 2.92
C LYS A 96 4.48 2.99 4.16
N MET A 97 3.23 2.79 4.56
CA MET A 97 2.67 3.32 5.80
C MET A 97 2.95 2.33 6.94
N VAL A 98 3.65 2.77 7.99
CA VAL A 98 3.97 1.98 9.18
C VAL A 98 3.29 2.61 10.39
N PHE A 99 2.33 1.89 10.97
CA PHE A 99 1.68 2.28 12.22
C PHE A 99 2.17 1.35 13.33
N GLU A 100 3.00 1.87 14.24
CA GLU A 100 3.56 1.13 15.35
C GLU A 100 2.74 1.30 16.63
N GLY A 101 2.72 0.28 17.47
CA GLY A 101 1.90 0.22 18.68
C GLY A 101 0.75 -0.78 18.57
N GLN A 102 -0.13 -0.77 19.56
CA GLN A 102 -1.21 -1.76 19.63
C GLN A 102 -2.16 -1.62 18.42
N ARG A 103 -2.47 -2.75 17.78
CA ARG A 103 -3.28 -2.83 16.55
C ARG A 103 -2.72 -2.02 15.37
N GLY A 104 -1.42 -1.69 15.43
CA GLY A 104 -0.66 -1.18 14.32
C GLY A 104 -0.64 -2.15 13.13
N ARG A 105 -0.31 -1.62 11.96
CA ARG A 105 -0.22 -2.37 10.70
C ARG A 105 0.70 -1.68 9.72
N VAL A 106 1.09 -2.44 8.71
CA VAL A 106 1.85 -1.93 7.56
C VAL A 106 0.98 -2.03 6.32
N ASP A 107 0.96 -0.95 5.53
CA ASP A 107 0.27 -0.87 4.25
C ASP A 107 1.18 -0.29 3.18
N TYR A 108 1.02 -0.73 1.93
CA TYR A 108 1.73 -0.19 0.78
C TYR A 108 0.75 0.45 -0.19
N PHE A 109 1.05 1.65 -0.67
CA PHE A 109 0.24 2.41 -1.60
C PHE A 109 1.04 2.71 -2.86
N ASP A 110 0.53 2.21 -3.97
CA ASP A 110 0.91 2.57 -5.31
C ASP A 110 -0.21 3.37 -5.98
N GLN A 111 -0.01 3.72 -7.24
CA GLN A 111 -0.99 4.49 -8.00
C GLN A 111 -2.37 3.80 -8.05
N GLN A 112 -2.38 2.48 -8.29
CA GLN A 112 -3.62 1.71 -8.42
C GLN A 112 -4.40 1.69 -7.10
N ARG A 113 -3.75 1.40 -5.97
CA ARG A 113 -4.42 1.42 -4.67
C ARG A 113 -5.00 2.78 -4.33
N CYS A 114 -4.30 3.86 -4.70
CA CYS A 114 -4.82 5.20 -4.49
C CYS A 114 -6.00 5.54 -5.40
N ILE A 115 -6.18 4.88 -6.55
CA ILE A 115 -7.38 5.01 -7.40
C ILE A 115 -8.54 4.17 -6.83
N ASP A 116 -8.27 2.96 -6.35
CA ASP A 116 -9.30 2.02 -5.88
C ASP A 116 -9.95 2.42 -4.54
N GLU A 117 -9.30 3.27 -3.75
CA GLU A 117 -9.84 3.80 -2.49
C GLU A 117 -10.75 5.04 -2.69
N PHE A 118 -11.27 5.26 -3.92
CA PHE A 118 -12.27 6.28 -4.29
C PHE A 118 -13.67 5.70 -4.54
#